data_AF-A0A822B8Y7-F1
#
_entry.id   AF-A0A822B8Y7-F1
#
_cell.length_a   1.000
_cell.length_b   1.000
_cell.length_c   1.000
_cell.angle_alpha   90.00
_cell.angle_beta   90.00
_cell.angle_gamma   90.00
#
_symmetry.space_group_name_H-M   'P 1'
#
loop_
_entity.id
_entity.type
_entity.pdbx_description
1 polymer ?
#
loop_
_entity_poly.entity_id
_entity_poly.type
_entity_poly.pdbx_seq_one_letter_code
_entity_poly.pdbx_strand_id
1 'polypeptide(L)'
;AIYAFPRIEIPKKAIEYAKSKNMTPDEFYCFQLLDKTGICVLSGSDFKQRPGTYNLRTTFLPPIDQMKEMVERFRTFHMSFLHQWK
;
A
#
# COMPACT_ATOMS: atom_id res chain seq x y z
N ALA A 1 -6.09 20.31 0.75
CA ALA A 1 -6.15 18.93 1.29
C ALA A 1 -4.74 18.47 1.67
N ILE A 2 -4.61 17.45 2.52
CA ILE A 2 -3.32 16.98 3.10
C ILE A 2 -3.08 15.48 2.88
N TYR A 3 -3.85 14.87 1.97
CA TYR A 3 -3.86 13.43 1.71
C TYR A 3 -3.62 13.15 0.24
N ALA A 4 -2.86 12.10 -0.05
CA ALA A 4 -2.74 11.49 -1.37
C ALA A 4 -3.45 10.13 -1.36
N PHE A 5 -4.02 9.75 -2.51
CA PHE A 5 -4.77 8.50 -2.67
C PHE A 5 -4.30 7.69 -3.89
N PRO A 6 -3.01 7.27 -3.93
CA PRO A 6 -2.46 6.55 -5.07
C PRO A 6 -3.18 5.21 -5.30
N ARG A 7 -3.32 4.85 -6.57
CA ARG A 7 -3.71 3.50 -6.98
C ARG A 7 -2.48 2.61 -7.04
N ILE A 8 -2.64 1.36 -6.62
CA ILE A 8 -1.59 0.34 -6.66
C ILE A 8 -2.06 -0.80 -7.56
N GLU A 9 -1.15 -1.26 -8.42
CA GLU A 9 -1.36 -2.47 -9.19
C GLU A 9 -0.86 -3.67 -8.39
N ILE A 10 -1.80 -4.46 -7.88
CA ILE A 10 -1.50 -5.63 -7.06
C ILE A 10 -1.53 -6.87 -7.96
N PRO A 11 -0.46 -7.69 -7.99
CA PRO A 11 -0.43 -8.93 -8.77
C PRO A 11 -1.54 -9.91 -8.38
N LYS A 12 -2.00 -10.72 -9.34
CA LYS A 12 -3.08 -11.70 -9.13
C LYS A 12 -2.81 -12.67 -7.99
N LYS A 13 -1.56 -13.16 -7.87
CA LYS A 13 -1.15 -14.08 -6.79
C LYS A 13 -1.33 -13.45 -5.41
N ALA A 14 -0.97 -12.17 -5.26
CA ALA A 14 -1.19 -11.45 -4.00
C ALA A 14 -2.68 -11.23 -3.71
N ILE A 15 -3.48 -10.96 -4.73
CA ILE A 15 -4.94 -10.82 -4.59
C ILE A 15 -5.57 -12.14 -4.09
N GLU A 16 -5.18 -13.26 -4.69
CA GLU A 16 -5.67 -14.59 -4.30
C GLU A 16 -5.24 -14.96 -2.87
N TYR A 17 -3.98 -14.68 -2.52
CA TYR A 17 -3.48 -14.89 -1.17
C TYR A 17 -4.21 -14.04 -0.14
N ALA A 18 -4.42 -12.75 -0.40
CA ALA A 18 -5.18 -11.87 0.48
C ALA A 18 -6.60 -12.41 0.72
N LYS A 19 -7.28 -12.84 -0.35
CA LYS A 19 -8.61 -13.46 -0.25
C LYS A 19 -8.60 -14.75 0.58
N SER A 20 -7.55 -15.57 0.47
CA SER A 20 -7.40 -16.80 1.29
C SER A 20 -7.24 -16.52 2.78
N LYS A 21 -6.84 -15.28 3.14
CA LYS A 21 -6.69 -14.79 4.51
C LYS A 21 -7.88 -13.94 4.98
N ASN A 22 -8.97 -13.92 4.22
CA ASN A 22 -10.14 -13.05 4.47
C ASN A 22 -9.78 -11.56 4.57
N MET A 23 -8.76 -11.11 3.84
CA MET A 23 -8.34 -9.70 3.77
C MET A 23 -8.58 -9.15 2.37
N THR A 24 -8.85 -7.85 2.27
CA THR A 24 -8.84 -7.20 0.95
C THR A 24 -7.40 -7.05 0.44
N PRO A 25 -7.18 -7.00 -0.89
CA PRO A 25 -5.81 -6.95 -1.43
C PRO A 25 -5.01 -5.70 -1.01
N ASP A 26 -5.68 -4.56 -0.90
CA ASP A 26 -5.08 -3.32 -0.41
C ASP A 26 -4.80 -3.34 1.09
N GLU A 27 -5.66 -3.93 1.93
CA GLU A 27 -5.36 -4.17 3.34
C GLU A 27 -4.09 -5.02 3.46
N PHE A 28 -4.03 -6.13 2.73
CA PHE A 28 -2.85 -7.00 2.72
C PHE A 28 -1.58 -6.24 2.33
N TYR A 29 -1.64 -5.41 1.29
CA TYR A 29 -0.51 -4.56 0.90
C TYR A 29 -0.11 -3.58 2.01
N CYS A 30 -1.07 -2.93 2.67
CA CYS A 30 -0.83 -1.96 3.73
C CYS A 30 -0.20 -2.62 4.98
N PHE A 31 -0.67 -3.81 5.36
CA PHE A 31 -0.06 -4.58 6.45
C PHE A 31 1.37 -5.01 6.12
N GLN A 32 1.61 -5.52 4.91
CA GLN A 32 2.96 -5.88 4.47
C GLN A 32 3.89 -4.66 4.46
N LEU A 33 3.41 -3.49 4.06
CA LEU A 33 4.17 -2.23 4.10
C LEU A 33 4.53 -1.87 5.54
N LEU A 34 3.55 -1.94 6.45
CA LEU A 34 3.74 -1.67 7.87
C LEU A 34 4.77 -2.62 8.49
N ASP A 35 4.63 -3.93 8.27
CA ASP A 35 5.52 -4.93 8.88
C ASP A 35 6.97 -4.81 8.39
N LYS A 36 7.16 -4.45 7.12
CA LYS A 36 8.51 -4.38 6.51
C LYS A 36 9.18 -3.03 6.68
N THR A 37 8.40 -1.96 6.76
CA THR A 37 8.95 -0.60 6.73
C THR A 37 8.53 0.25 7.91
N GLY A 38 7.60 -0.17 8.76
CA GLY A 38 7.03 0.66 9.82
C GLY A 38 6.14 1.81 9.33
N ILE A 39 5.89 1.92 8.02
CA ILE A 39 5.03 2.97 7.45
C ILE A 39 3.57 2.54 7.58
N CYS A 40 2.79 3.29 8.36
CA CYS A 40 1.36 3.07 8.53
C CYS A 40 0.55 3.94 7.54
N VAL A 41 -0.29 3.30 6.73
CA VAL A 41 -1.21 3.92 5.77
C VAL A 41 -2.57 3.26 5.88
N LEU A 42 -3.60 3.89 5.31
CA LEU A 42 -4.95 3.30 5.29
C LEU A 42 -5.23 2.63 3.95
N SER A 43 -5.95 1.51 3.99
CA SER A 43 -6.42 0.82 2.79
C SER A 43 -7.48 1.65 2.07
N GLY A 44 -7.60 1.49 0.76
CA GLY A 44 -8.63 2.16 -0.03
C GLY A 44 -10.03 1.58 0.17
N SER A 45 -10.11 0.34 0.66
CA SER A 45 -11.35 -0.38 0.97
C SER A 45 -12.20 0.35 2.00
N ASP A 46 -11.57 1.08 2.92
CA ASP A 46 -12.25 1.93 3.92
C ASP A 46 -12.94 3.16 3.28
N PHE A 47 -12.61 3.52 2.04
CA PHE A 47 -13.01 4.77 1.39
C PHE A 47 -13.98 4.58 0.21
N LYS A 48 -14.71 3.46 0.16
CA LYS A 48 -15.67 3.16 -0.93
C LYS A 48 -15.02 3.25 -2.33
N GLN A 49 -13.81 2.71 -2.47
CA GLN A 49 -13.11 2.66 -3.75
C GLN A 49 -13.87 1.85 -4.82
N ARG A 50 -13.56 2.10 -6.09
CA ARG A 50 -14.18 1.38 -7.21
C ARG A 50 -13.84 -0.13 -7.14
N PRO A 51 -14.79 -1.04 -7.41
CA PRO A 51 -14.50 -2.46 -7.48
C PRO A 51 -13.40 -2.78 -8.50
N GLY A 52 -12.45 -3.63 -8.10
CA GLY A 52 -11.31 -4.02 -8.93
C GLY A 52 -10.15 -3.01 -8.98
N THR A 53 -10.26 -1.88 -8.27
CA THR A 53 -9.13 -0.99 -8.00
C THR A 53 -8.70 -1.10 -6.55
N TYR A 54 -7.41 -0.93 -6.31
CA TYR A 54 -6.80 -0.97 -4.99
C TYR A 54 -6.05 0.32 -4.78
N ASN A 55 -6.36 1.00 -3.69
CA ASN A 55 -5.77 2.28 -3.34
C ASN A 55 -5.22 2.22 -1.92
N LEU A 56 -4.40 3.21 -1.57
CA LEU A 56 -4.08 3.52 -0.19
C LEU A 56 -4.19 5.02 0.03
N ARG A 57 -4.43 5.43 1.28
CA ARG A 57 -4.37 6.84 1.70
C ARG A 57 -3.10 7.07 2.49
N THR A 58 -2.33 8.09 2.08
CA THR A 58 -1.14 8.56 2.80
C THR A 58 -1.20 10.07 3.03
N THR A 59 -0.50 10.56 4.05
CA THR A 59 -0.35 11.97 4.37
C THR A 59 1.02 12.49 3.92
N PHE A 60 1.08 13.74 3.48
CA PHE A 60 2.34 14.43 3.16
C PHE A 60 2.58 15.62 4.10
N LEU A 61 2.19 15.46 5.37
CA LEU A 61 2.39 16.45 6.43
C LEU A 61 3.84 16.57 6.93
N PRO A 62 4.66 15.49 6.98
CA PRO A 62 6.04 15.59 7.45
C PRO A 62 6.91 16.50 6.57
N PRO A 63 8.04 17.02 7.11
CA PRO A 63 9.02 17.78 6.35
C PRO A 63 9.55 17.02 5.13
N ILE A 64 9.97 17.76 4.10
CA ILE A 64 10.41 17.20 2.81
C ILE A 64 11.50 16.13 2.97
N ASP A 65 12.46 16.31 3.86
CA ASP A 65 13.56 15.36 4.02
C ASP A 65 13.11 14.03 4.65
N GLN A 66 12.16 14.07 5.59
CA GLN A 66 11.52 12.85 6.11
C GLN A 66 10.65 12.18 5.05
N MET A 67 9.97 12.98 4.21
CA MET A 67 9.19 12.45 3.09
C MET A 67 10.08 11.74 2.06
N LYS A 68 11.27 12.26 1.76
CA LYS A 68 12.23 11.59 0.86
C LYS A 68 12.62 10.21 1.40
N GLU A 69 12.92 10.10 2.69
CA GLU A 69 13.24 8.82 3.32
C GLU A 69 12.06 7.85 3.26
N MET A 70 10.86 8.32 3.60
CA MET A 70 9.64 7.52 3.54
C MET A 70 9.38 7.00 2.12
N VAL A 71 9.51 7.86 1.10
CA VAL A 71 9.31 7.48 -0.30
C VAL A 71 10.34 6.42 -0.73
N GLU A 72 11.58 6.52 -0.28
CA GLU A 72 12.62 5.55 -0.64
C GLU A 72 12.39 4.17 0.01
N ARG A 73 11.98 4.15 1.29
CA ARG A 73 11.55 2.92 1.98
C ARG A 73 10.34 2.30 1.30
N PHE A 74 9.36 3.13 0.94
CA PHE A 74 8.17 2.70 0.19
C PHE A 74 8.54 2.10 -1.17
N ARG A 75 9.43 2.77 -1.93
CA ARG A 75 9.91 2.30 -3.24
C ARG A 75 10.57 0.94 -3.13
N THR A 76 11.49 0.78 -2.18
CA THR A 76 12.21 -0.48 -1.95
C THR A 76 11.25 -1.61 -1.59
N PHE A 77 10.28 -1.34 -0.69
CA PHE A 77 9.23 -2.27 -0.36
C PHE A 77 8.38 -2.64 -1.59
N HIS A 78 7.88 -1.66 -2.32
CA HIS A 78 6.99 -1.88 -3.46
C HIS A 78 7.65 -2.76 -4.53
N MET A 79 8.90 -2.49 -4.87
CA MET A 79 9.66 -3.31 -5.83
C MET A 79 9.86 -4.74 -5.33
N SER A 80 10.16 -4.91 -4.04
CA SER A 80 10.32 -6.24 -3.42
C SER A 80 9.00 -7.01 -3.38
N PHE A 81 7.90 -6.34 -3.06
CA PHE A 81 6.56 -6.90 -3.08
C PHE A 81 6.18 -7.36 -4.49
N LEU A 82 6.38 -6.52 -5.50
CA LEU A 82 6.11 -6.89 -6.88
C LEU A 82 6.97 -8.06 -7.35
N HIS A 83 8.23 -8.16 -6.92
CA HIS A 83 9.09 -9.30 -7.25
C HIS A 83 8.61 -10.60 -6.60
N GLN A 84 8.22 -10.54 -5.31
CA GLN A 84 7.72 -11.70 -4.56
C GLN A 84 6.41 -12.25 -5.13
N TRP A 85 5.51 -11.36 -5.55
CA TRP A 85 4.15 -11.71 -5.95
C TRP A 85 3.90 -11.72 -7.45
N LYS A 86 4.94 -11.48 -8.27
CA LYS A 86 4.86 -11.48 -9.73
C LYS A 86 4.34 -12.80 -10.30
#